data_AF-A0A946H9U1-F1
#
_entry.id   AF-A0A946H9U1-F1
#
_cell.length_a   1.000
_cell.length_b   1.000
_cell.length_c   1.000
_cell.angle_alpha   90.00
_cell.angle_beta   90.00
_cell.angle_gamma   90.00
#
_symmetry.space_group_name_H-M   'P 1'
#
loop_
_entity.id
_entity.type
_entity.pdbx_description
1 polymer ?
#
loop_
_entity_poly.entity_id
_entity_poly.type
_entity_poly.pdbx_seq_one_letter_code
_entity_poly.pdbx_strand_id
1 'polypeptide(L)'
;MTQAKVGIIMGSQSDWSTMREAADILDALDIAYEHKIVSAHRTPDRLWDYGAKAVSRGLQVIIAGAGGAAHLPGMMASKTRVPVIG
;
A
#
# COMPACT_ATOMS: atom_id res chain seq x y z
N MET A 1 7.25 19.34 -5.10
CA MET A 1 6.54 18.41 -4.19
C MET A 1 7.36 17.14 -4.09
N THR A 2 7.58 16.64 -2.89
CA THR A 2 8.34 15.41 -2.63
C THR A 2 7.59 14.22 -3.20
N GLN A 3 8.23 13.45 -4.08
CA GLN A 3 7.63 12.25 -4.66
C GLN A 3 7.57 11.14 -3.61
N ALA A 4 6.37 10.63 -3.32
CA ALA A 4 6.17 9.55 -2.35
C ALA A 4 7.04 8.33 -2.68
N LYS A 5 7.75 7.81 -1.67
CA LYS A 5 8.61 6.62 -1.77
C LYS A 5 7.96 5.38 -1.18
N VAL A 6 7.03 5.56 -0.24
CA VAL A 6 6.30 4.45 0.40
C VAL A 6 4.82 4.54 0.03
N GLY A 7 4.22 3.41 -0.32
CA GLY A 7 2.77 3.30 -0.50
C GLY A 7 2.12 2.52 0.63
N ILE A 8 1.29 3.16 1.45
CA ILE A 8 0.45 2.47 2.45
C ILE A 8 -0.89 2.14 1.78
N ILE A 9 -1.19 0.86 1.60
CA ILE A 9 -2.48 0.43 1.06
C ILE A 9 -3.25 -0.40 2.07
N MET A 10 -4.57 -0.33 2.01
CA MET A 10 -5.43 -1.08 2.90
C MET A 10 -6.72 -1.53 2.24
N GLY A 11 -7.26 -2.65 2.69
CA GLY A 11 -8.44 -3.28 2.08
C GLY A 11 -9.74 -2.50 2.28
N SER A 12 -9.83 -1.70 3.36
CA SER A 12 -11.03 -1.01 3.81
C SER A 12 -10.71 0.28 4.57
N GLN A 13 -11.73 1.13 4.76
CA GLN A 13 -11.58 2.34 5.59
C GLN A 13 -11.37 2.00 7.08
N SER A 14 -11.94 0.91 7.58
CA SER A 14 -11.76 0.49 8.98
C SER A 14 -10.32 0.11 9.30
N ASP A 15 -9.58 -0.44 8.33
CA ASP A 15 -8.16 -0.78 8.49
C ASP A 15 -7.29 0.47 8.77
N TRP A 16 -7.75 1.67 8.38
CA TRP A 16 -6.97 2.91 8.57
C TRP A 16 -6.66 3.20 10.04
N SER A 17 -7.55 2.80 10.95
CA SER A 17 -7.34 3.00 12.39
C SER A 17 -6.04 2.36 12.87
N THR A 18 -5.67 1.19 12.32
CA THR A 18 -4.39 0.50 12.53
C THR A 18 -3.29 1.05 11.62
N MET A 19 -3.57 1.17 10.31
CA MET A 19 -2.53 1.50 9.32
C MET A 19 -1.98 2.93 9.47
N ARG A 20 -2.70 3.84 10.13
CA ARG A 20 -2.22 5.19 10.45
C ARG A 20 -0.97 5.14 11.33
N GLU A 21 -0.78 4.13 12.17
CA GLU A 21 0.45 4.03 12.99
C GLU A 21 1.70 3.92 12.11
N ALA A 22 1.62 3.25 10.96
CA ALA A 22 2.71 3.22 9.98
C ALA A 22 2.94 4.60 9.36
N ALA A 23 1.86 5.35 9.10
CA ALA A 23 1.93 6.72 8.57
C ALA A 23 2.61 7.66 9.57
N ASP A 24 2.22 7.60 10.85
CA ASP A 24 2.78 8.42 11.94
C ASP A 24 4.29 8.19 12.10
N ILE A 25 4.76 6.95 11.95
CA ILE A 25 6.21 6.63 11.98
C ILE A 25 6.93 7.19 10.74
N LEU A 26 6.34 7.10 9.56
CA LEU A 26 6.95 7.66 8.35
C LEU A 26 7.03 9.19 8.42
N ASP A 27 6.00 9.85 8.98
CA ASP A 27 6.02 11.29 9.27
C ASP A 27 7.14 11.65 10.25
N ALA A 28 7.28 10.91 11.36
CA ALA A 28 8.33 11.14 12.35
C ALA A 28 9.76 10.98 11.78
N LEU A 29 9.90 10.18 10.71
CA LEU A 29 11.16 9.94 10.01
C LEU A 29 11.36 10.84 8.79
N ASP A 30 10.43 11.75 8.49
CA ASP A 30 10.41 12.60 7.29
C ASP A 30 10.49 11.81 5.97
N ILE A 31 9.78 10.67 5.89
CA ILE A 31 9.71 9.81 4.70
C ILE A 31 8.38 10.07 3.99
N ALA A 32 8.43 10.64 2.78
CA ALA A 32 7.25 10.89 1.98
C ALA A 32 6.51 9.59 1.59
N TYR A 33 5.21 9.53 1.88
CA TYR A 33 4.36 8.39 1.54
C TYR A 33 3.03 8.82 0.89
N GLU A 34 2.33 7.85 0.31
CA GLU A 34 0.91 7.96 -0.02
C GLU A 34 0.11 6.90 0.74
N HIS A 35 -1.19 7.13 0.93
CA HIS A 35 -2.09 6.13 1.49
C HIS A 35 -3.35 5.98 0.63
N LYS A 36 -3.81 4.74 0.39
CA LYS A 36 -4.99 4.45 -0.45
C LYS A 36 -5.78 3.24 0.03
N ILE A 37 -7.10 3.28 -0.18
CA ILE A 37 -7.96 2.09 -0.06
C ILE A 37 -7.93 1.31 -1.38
N VAL A 38 -7.36 0.11 -1.32
CA VAL A 38 -7.20 -0.85 -2.42
C VAL A 38 -7.67 -2.21 -1.94
N SER A 39 -8.87 -2.62 -2.35
CA SER A 39 -9.44 -3.90 -1.92
C SER A 39 -9.12 -5.02 -2.91
N ALA A 40 -8.48 -6.09 -2.44
CA ALA A 40 -8.21 -7.28 -3.25
C ALA A 40 -9.50 -7.97 -3.74
N HIS A 41 -10.56 -7.94 -2.93
CA HIS A 41 -11.82 -8.63 -3.25
C HIS A 41 -12.83 -7.73 -3.96
N ARG A 42 -12.88 -6.44 -3.63
CA ARG A 42 -13.91 -5.52 -4.15
C ARG A 42 -13.45 -4.67 -5.33
N THR A 43 -12.15 -4.40 -5.44
CA THR A 43 -11.55 -3.58 -6.50
C THR A 43 -10.27 -4.23 -7.05
N PRO A 44 -10.33 -5.48 -7.56
CA PRO A 44 -9.14 -6.21 -8.01
C PRO A 44 -8.40 -5.49 -9.15
N ASP A 45 -9.11 -4.82 -10.06
CA ASP A 45 -8.47 -4.08 -11.15
C ASP A 45 -7.69 -2.86 -10.64
N ARG A 46 -8.19 -2.19 -9.59
CA ARG A 46 -7.45 -1.10 -8.92
C ARG A 46 -6.18 -1.62 -8.27
N LEU A 47 -6.22 -2.81 -7.66
CA LEU A 47 -5.04 -3.47 -7.11
C LEU A 47 -4.02 -3.74 -8.20
N TRP A 48 -4.47 -4.30 -9.33
CA TRP A 48 -3.61 -4.59 -10.47
C TRP A 48 -2.96 -3.32 -11.02
N ASP A 49 -3.76 -2.28 -11.28
CA ASP A 49 -3.27 -1.02 -11.82
C ASP A 49 -2.27 -0.34 -10.86
N TYR A 50 -2.55 -0.36 -9.56
CA TYR A 50 -1.66 0.17 -8.54
C TYR A 50 -0.31 -0.56 -8.54
N GLY A 51 -0.32 -1.90 -8.52
CA GLY A 51 0.89 -2.71 -8.53
C GLY A 51 1.70 -2.53 -9.81
N ALA A 52 1.05 -2.64 -10.97
CA ALA A 52 1.71 -2.53 -12.27
C ALA A 52 2.41 -1.17 -12.48
N LYS A 53 1.84 -0.09 -11.93
CA LYS A 53 2.41 1.27 -12.02
C LYS A 53 3.35 1.62 -10.86
N ALA A 54 3.47 0.80 -9.81
CA ALA A 54 4.23 1.15 -8.61
C ALA A 54 5.69 1.53 -8.91
N VAL A 55 6.35 0.75 -9.78
CA VAL A 55 7.75 1.00 -10.17
C VAL A 55 7.90 2.30 -10.97
N SER A 56 7.06 2.53 -11.98
CA SER A 56 7.15 3.74 -12.82
C SER A 56 6.81 5.01 -12.04
N ARG A 57 6.01 4.89 -10.98
CA ARG A 57 5.71 5.95 -10.03
C ARG A 57 6.84 6.20 -9.02
N GLY A 58 7.89 5.39 -9.02
CA GLY A 58 9.06 5.55 -8.14
C GLY A 58 8.86 5.08 -6.70
N LEU A 59 7.84 4.25 -6.43
CA LEU A 59 7.67 3.63 -5.14
C LEU A 59 8.80 2.63 -4.87
N GLN A 60 9.30 2.64 -3.64
CA GLN A 60 10.40 1.78 -3.19
C GLN A 60 9.94 0.70 -2.21
N VAL A 61 8.84 0.91 -1.48
CA VAL A 61 8.20 -0.08 -0.60
C VAL A 61 6.68 0.11 -0.63
N ILE A 62 5.93 -0.97 -0.51
CA ILE A 62 4.49 -0.95 -0.26
C ILE A 62 4.20 -1.64 1.06
N ILE A 63 3.46 -0.98 1.95
CA ILE A 63 2.94 -1.54 3.20
C ILE A 63 1.46 -1.80 3.00
N ALA A 64 1.00 -3.04 3.13
CA ALA A 64 -0.33 -3.48 2.73
C ALA A 64 -1.09 -4.11 3.90
N GLY A 65 -2.07 -3.40 4.46
CA GLY A 65 -2.89 -3.90 5.57
C GLY A 65 -4.19 -4.57 5.13
N ALA A 66 -4.51 -5.74 5.68
CA ALA A 66 -5.82 -6.37 5.52
C ALA A 66 -6.15 -7.30 6.70
N GLY A 67 -7.44 -7.42 7.03
CA GLY A 67 -7.95 -8.38 8.03
C GLY A 67 -8.63 -9.62 7.43
N GLY A 68 -8.81 -10.67 8.25
CA GLY A 68 -9.51 -11.90 7.87
C GLY A 68 -8.77 -12.71 6.80
N ALA A 69 -9.43 -13.01 5.68
CA ALA A 69 -8.79 -13.61 4.50
C ALA A 69 -7.93 -12.57 3.77
N ALA A 70 -6.79 -12.21 4.37
CA ALA A 70 -5.94 -11.07 4.03
C ALA A 70 -5.13 -11.29 2.74
N HIS A 71 -5.78 -11.28 1.58
CA HIS A 71 -5.12 -11.51 0.28
C HIS A 71 -4.39 -10.29 -0.28
N LEU A 72 -4.61 -9.09 0.25
CA LEU A 72 -4.05 -7.85 -0.29
C LEU A 72 -2.52 -7.88 -0.41
N PRO A 73 -1.74 -8.27 0.61
CA PRO A 73 -0.27 -8.23 0.51
C PRO A 73 0.26 -9.19 -0.56
N GLY A 74 -0.21 -10.44 -0.54
CA GLY A 74 0.22 -11.45 -1.51
C GLY A 74 -0.16 -11.10 -2.94
N MET A 75 -1.40 -10.63 -3.15
CA MET A 75 -1.84 -10.20 -4.48
C MET A 75 -1.06 -8.97 -4.96
N MET A 76 -0.75 -8.01 -4.08
CA MET A 76 0.08 -6.87 -4.44
C MET A 76 1.49 -7.30 -4.84
N ALA A 77 2.12 -8.19 -4.06
CA ALA A 77 3.44 -8.74 -4.35
C ALA A 77 3.48 -9.47 -5.71
N SER A 78 2.37 -10.11 -6.11
CA SER A 78 2.27 -10.76 -7.43
C SER A 78 2.23 -9.79 -8.64
N LYS A 79 2.04 -8.49 -8.41
CA LYS A 79 1.85 -7.47 -9.46
C LYS A 79 2.94 -6.42 -9.52
N THR A 80 3.95 -6.52 -8.67
CA THR A 80 5.08 -5.59 -8.70
C THR A 80 6.35 -6.23 -8.16
N ARG A 81 7.49 -5.73 -8.61
CA ARG A 81 8.80 -6.04 -8.02
C ARG A 81 9.19 -5.11 -6.87
N VAL A 82 8.36 -4.11 -6.57
CA VAL A 82 8.53 -3.29 -5.36
C VAL A 82 8.32 -4.19 -4.14
N PRO A 83 9.22 -4.20 -3.15
CA PRO A 83 9.03 -4.94 -1.91
C PRO A 83 7.67 -4.64 -1.27
N VAL A 84 6.95 -5.69 -0.86
CA VAL A 84 5.65 -5.60 -0.20
C VAL A 84 5.75 -6.15 1.22
N ILE A 85 5.35 -5.35 2.19
CA ILE A 85 5.23 -5.72 3.61
C ILE A 85 3.73 -5.87 3.89
N GLY A 86 3.31 -7.02 4.40
CA GLY A 86 1.92 -7.32 4.78
C GLY A 86 1.68 -7.19 6.27
#